data_AF-A0A0Q7QGD0-F1
#
_entry.id   AF-A0A0Q7QGD0-F1
#
_cell.length_a   1.000
_cell.length_b   1.000
_cell.length_c   1.000
_cell.angle_alpha   90.00
_cell.angle_beta   90.00
_cell.angle_gamma   90.00
#
_symmetry.space_group_name_H-M   'P 1'
#
loop_
_entity.id
_entity.type
_entity.pdbx_description
1 polymer ?
#
loop_
_entity_poly.entity_id
_entity_poly.type
_entity_poly.pdbx_seq_one_letter_code
_entity_poly.pdbx_strand_id
1 'polypeptide(L)'
;MAKKSVDVKTEAKKTKKAARKAADKVVEAVSEKVDKASKKTDKRVKELQGTVARLEAKVTRLEAKVEDWKSEAKKHKGKRAELKKALQDAQRKPAGKVGPDTPVESVAPAPVKAAPVVAKIPAPATSPSGPVTPKIPVGSPTASTTPDATWTITRLRAVARERKVVGYSRKSKAELLDALK
;
A
#
# COMPACT_ATOMS: atom_id res chain seq x y z
N MET A 1 81.32 -15.83 -37.07
CA MET A 1 79.85 -15.68 -37.15
C MET A 1 79.07 -16.09 -35.89
N ALA A 2 79.71 -16.60 -34.81
CA ALA A 2 78.99 -17.12 -33.64
C ALA A 2 78.43 -16.06 -32.65
N LYS A 3 79.03 -14.86 -32.55
CA LYS A 3 78.64 -13.86 -31.54
C LYS A 3 77.22 -13.28 -31.75
N LYS A 4 76.80 -13.03 -33.00
CA LYS A 4 75.46 -12.48 -33.31
C LYS A 4 74.29 -13.36 -32.87
N SER A 5 74.47 -14.68 -32.74
CA SER A 5 73.41 -15.61 -32.35
C SER A 5 73.07 -15.55 -30.85
N VAL A 6 74.05 -15.21 -30.00
CA VAL A 6 73.88 -15.17 -28.55
C VAL A 6 73.16 -13.89 -28.11
N ASP A 7 73.44 -12.76 -28.76
CA ASP A 7 72.76 -11.48 -28.50
C ASP A 7 71.27 -11.52 -28.89
N VAL A 8 70.93 -12.17 -30.01
CA VAL A 8 69.52 -12.33 -30.43
C VAL A 8 68.74 -13.21 -29.44
N LYS A 9 69.37 -14.27 -28.90
CA LYS A 9 68.73 -15.19 -27.96
C LYS A 9 68.50 -14.56 -26.58
N THR A 10 69.36 -13.64 -26.16
CA THR A 10 69.22 -12.91 -24.89
C THR A 10 68.16 -11.81 -24.97
N GLU A 11 68.11 -11.05 -26.08
CA GLU A 11 67.04 -10.07 -26.33
C GLU A 11 65.66 -10.73 -26.44
N ALA A 12 65.53 -11.86 -27.15
CA ALA A 12 64.28 -12.61 -27.23
C ALA A 12 63.80 -13.14 -25.86
N LYS A 13 64.73 -13.51 -24.97
CA LYS A 13 64.39 -13.95 -23.60
C LYS A 13 63.92 -12.78 -22.73
N LYS A 14 64.51 -11.59 -22.91
CA LYS A 14 64.15 -10.36 -22.21
C LYS A 14 62.77 -9.85 -22.63
N THR A 15 62.47 -9.84 -23.92
CA THR A 15 61.14 -9.44 -24.44
C THR A 15 60.05 -10.42 -24.00
N LYS A 16 60.31 -11.74 -24.01
CA LYS A 16 59.37 -12.74 -23.49
C LYS A 16 59.08 -12.56 -21.99
N LYS A 17 60.08 -12.23 -21.18
CA LYS A 17 59.92 -11.94 -19.74
C LYS A 17 59.10 -10.66 -19.51
N ALA A 18 59.33 -9.62 -20.30
CA ALA A 18 58.57 -8.37 -20.23
C ALA A 18 57.09 -8.59 -20.63
N ALA A 19 56.84 -9.33 -21.71
CA ALA A 19 55.49 -9.68 -22.15
C ALA A 19 54.72 -10.47 -21.10
N ARG A 20 55.36 -11.44 -20.44
CA ARG A 20 54.73 -12.22 -19.34
C ARG A 20 54.35 -11.33 -18.16
N LYS A 21 55.24 -10.42 -17.74
CA LYS A 21 54.96 -9.46 -16.65
C LYS A 21 53.80 -8.50 -17.00
N ALA A 22 53.72 -8.09 -18.27
CA ALA A 22 52.59 -7.27 -18.74
C ALA A 22 51.28 -8.07 -18.71
N ALA A 23 51.30 -9.34 -19.14
CA ALA A 23 50.14 -10.22 -19.07
C ALA A 23 49.67 -10.47 -17.63
N ASP A 24 50.58 -10.76 -16.69
CA ASP A 24 50.25 -10.94 -15.27
C ASP A 24 49.57 -9.69 -14.69
N LYS A 25 50.08 -8.49 -15.03
CA LYS A 25 49.46 -7.23 -14.58
C LYS A 25 48.06 -7.00 -15.16
N VAL A 26 47.82 -7.44 -16.39
CA VAL A 26 46.48 -7.38 -17.01
C VAL A 26 45.54 -8.36 -16.32
N VAL A 27 45.99 -9.58 -16.02
CA VAL A 27 45.18 -10.58 -15.30
C VAL A 27 44.77 -10.07 -13.92
N GLU A 28 45.70 -9.49 -13.16
CA GLU A 28 45.43 -8.87 -11.85
C GLU A 28 44.39 -7.74 -11.96
N ALA A 29 44.59 -6.82 -12.91
CA ALA A 29 43.65 -5.71 -13.13
C ALA A 29 42.26 -6.19 -13.60
N VAL A 30 42.17 -7.30 -14.33
CA VAL A 30 40.90 -7.92 -14.71
C VAL A 30 40.25 -8.61 -13.52
N SER A 31 41.00 -9.33 -12.68
CA SER A 31 40.49 -9.97 -11.46
C SER A 31 39.86 -8.94 -10.52
N GLU A 32 40.57 -7.84 -10.23
CA GLU A 32 40.01 -6.78 -9.37
C GLU A 32 38.71 -6.19 -9.92
N LYS A 33 38.59 -6.03 -11.25
CA LYS A 33 37.37 -5.52 -11.88
C LYS A 33 36.23 -6.53 -11.75
N VAL A 34 36.51 -7.81 -11.92
CA VAL A 34 35.54 -8.90 -11.72
C VAL A 34 35.07 -8.93 -10.25
N ASP A 35 35.98 -8.82 -9.28
CA ASP A 35 35.63 -8.79 -7.85
C ASP A 35 34.76 -7.57 -7.50
N LYS A 36 35.10 -6.39 -8.04
CA LYS A 36 34.31 -5.16 -7.85
C LYS A 36 32.93 -5.30 -8.48
N ALA A 37 32.84 -5.90 -9.67
CA ALA A 37 31.57 -6.15 -10.36
C ALA A 37 30.71 -7.16 -9.58
N SER A 38 31.29 -8.27 -9.14
CA SER A 38 30.64 -9.31 -8.33
C SER A 38 30.06 -8.73 -7.03
N LYS A 39 30.85 -7.94 -6.28
CA LYS A 39 30.37 -7.27 -5.07
C LYS A 39 29.19 -6.32 -5.34
N LYS A 40 29.17 -5.66 -6.50
CA LYS A 40 28.07 -4.77 -6.89
C LYS A 40 26.82 -5.56 -7.26
N THR A 41 26.97 -6.68 -7.97
CA THR A 41 25.84 -7.55 -8.30
C THR A 41 25.27 -8.20 -7.05
N ASP A 42 26.10 -8.66 -6.11
CA ASP A 42 25.64 -9.27 -4.85
C ASP A 42 24.82 -8.31 -3.99
N LYS A 43 25.25 -7.04 -3.90
CA LYS A 43 24.49 -6.00 -3.22
C LYS A 43 23.10 -5.82 -3.85
N ARG A 44 23.04 -5.79 -5.18
CA ARG A 44 21.78 -5.64 -5.91
C ARG A 44 20.89 -6.86 -5.79
N VAL A 45 21.46 -8.07 -5.78
CA VAL A 45 20.71 -9.30 -5.53
C VAL A 45 20.10 -9.28 -4.13
N LYS A 46 20.86 -8.90 -3.09
CA LYS A 46 20.34 -8.77 -1.72
C LYS A 46 19.23 -7.75 -1.60
N GLU A 47 19.38 -6.59 -2.25
CA GLU A 47 18.34 -5.55 -2.28
C GLU A 47 17.07 -6.07 -2.95
N LEU A 48 17.19 -6.70 -4.12
CA LEU A 48 16.06 -7.28 -4.84
C LEU A 48 15.38 -8.38 -4.03
N GLN A 49 16.13 -9.29 -3.40
CA GLN A 49 15.59 -10.30 -2.50
C GLN A 49 14.79 -9.68 -1.35
N GLY A 50 15.29 -8.62 -0.74
CA GLY A 50 14.56 -7.86 0.28
C GLY A 50 13.26 -7.25 -0.24
N THR A 51 13.26 -6.73 -1.47
CA THR A 51 12.04 -6.19 -2.09
C THR A 51 11.01 -7.29 -2.39
N VAL A 52 11.46 -8.46 -2.86
CA VAL A 52 10.60 -9.61 -3.14
C VAL A 52 9.93 -10.08 -1.85
N ALA A 53 10.71 -10.31 -0.78
CA ALA A 53 10.16 -10.73 0.52
C ALA A 53 9.13 -9.72 1.07
N ARG A 54 9.39 -8.42 0.89
CA ARG A 54 8.44 -7.37 1.32
C ARG A 54 7.16 -7.36 0.48
N LEU A 55 7.25 -7.65 -0.81
CA LEU A 55 6.08 -7.74 -1.69
C LEU A 55 5.27 -9.00 -1.39
N GLU A 56 5.91 -10.14 -1.17
CA GLU A 56 5.26 -11.38 -0.75
C GLU A 56 4.49 -11.18 0.56
N ALA A 57 5.10 -10.56 1.57
CA ALA A 57 4.42 -10.24 2.83
C ALA A 57 3.21 -9.29 2.64
N LYS A 58 3.24 -8.40 1.64
CA LYS A 58 2.09 -7.55 1.32
C LYS A 58 0.99 -8.34 0.62
N VAL A 59 1.35 -9.25 -0.28
CA VAL A 59 0.39 -10.12 -0.98
C VAL A 59 -0.35 -10.98 0.02
N THR A 60 0.34 -11.69 0.91
CA THR A 60 -0.30 -12.54 1.93
C THR A 60 -1.23 -11.74 2.86
N ARG A 61 -0.82 -10.53 3.26
CA ARG A 61 -1.68 -9.63 4.05
C ARG A 61 -2.92 -9.16 3.28
N LEU A 62 -2.80 -8.91 1.98
CA LEU A 62 -3.93 -8.52 1.15
C LEU A 62 -4.88 -9.69 0.91
N GLU A 63 -4.35 -10.90 0.71
CA GLU A 63 -5.15 -12.12 0.59
C GLU A 63 -5.98 -12.38 1.85
N ALA A 64 -5.38 -12.24 3.05
CA ALA A 64 -6.11 -12.36 4.31
C ALA A 64 -7.27 -11.35 4.39
N LYS A 65 -7.02 -10.08 4.02
CA LYS A 65 -8.07 -9.05 3.99
C LYS A 65 -9.19 -9.36 3.00
N VAL A 66 -8.85 -9.96 1.85
CA VAL A 66 -9.86 -10.37 0.85
C VAL A 66 -10.77 -11.45 1.42
N GLU A 67 -10.22 -12.46 2.13
CA GLU A 67 -11.02 -13.49 2.78
C GLU A 67 -11.87 -12.94 3.95
N ASP A 68 -11.35 -11.98 4.72
CA ASP A 68 -12.11 -11.27 5.75
C ASP A 68 -13.31 -10.52 5.12
N TRP A 69 -13.08 -9.74 4.07
CA TRP A 69 -14.13 -8.99 3.37
C TRP A 69 -15.16 -9.91 2.73
N LYS A 70 -14.73 -11.05 2.18
CA LYS A 70 -15.61 -12.05 1.60
C LYS A 70 -16.49 -12.70 2.67
N SER A 71 -15.93 -12.99 3.83
CA SER A 71 -16.67 -13.50 4.99
C SER A 71 -17.69 -12.47 5.50
N GLU A 72 -17.29 -11.20 5.60
CA GLU A 72 -18.18 -10.13 6.01
C GLU A 72 -19.31 -9.89 4.98
N ALA A 73 -18.99 -9.96 3.69
CA ALA A 73 -19.98 -9.88 2.61
C ALA A 73 -21.01 -11.02 2.69
N LYS A 74 -20.59 -12.25 3.03
CA LYS A 74 -21.51 -13.37 3.28
C LYS A 74 -22.42 -13.10 4.48
N LYS A 75 -21.89 -12.61 5.60
CA LYS A 75 -22.70 -12.23 6.78
C LYS A 75 -23.73 -11.16 6.44
N HIS A 76 -23.32 -10.10 5.74
CA HIS A 76 -24.25 -9.05 5.30
C HIS A 76 -25.30 -9.56 4.31
N LYS A 77 -24.95 -10.51 3.44
CA LYS A 77 -25.93 -11.17 2.55
C LYS A 77 -26.97 -11.96 3.35
N GLY A 78 -26.56 -12.71 4.38
CA GLY A 78 -27.45 -13.41 5.30
C GLY A 78 -28.41 -12.46 6.02
N LYS A 79 -27.87 -11.42 6.68
CA LYS A 79 -28.67 -10.39 7.37
C LYS A 79 -29.67 -9.71 6.44
N ARG A 80 -29.28 -9.40 5.20
CA ARG A 80 -30.19 -8.83 4.20
C ARG A 80 -31.33 -9.79 3.83
N ALA A 81 -31.04 -11.08 3.71
CA ALA A 81 -32.07 -12.08 3.43
C ALA A 81 -33.05 -12.22 4.60
N GLU A 82 -32.57 -12.22 5.84
CA GLU A 82 -33.40 -12.24 7.05
C GLU A 82 -34.28 -11.00 7.17
N LEU A 83 -33.70 -9.79 7.03
CA LEU A 83 -34.45 -8.55 7.05
C LEU A 83 -35.50 -8.51 5.92
N LYS A 84 -35.16 -9.02 4.74
CA LYS A 84 -36.13 -9.11 3.63
C LYS A 84 -37.29 -10.05 3.95
N LYS A 85 -37.02 -11.20 4.59
CA LYS A 85 -38.08 -12.12 5.06
C LYS A 85 -38.94 -11.47 6.14
N ALA A 86 -38.31 -10.88 7.17
CA ALA A 86 -39.03 -10.19 8.24
C ALA A 86 -39.93 -9.06 7.71
N LEU A 87 -39.46 -8.31 6.71
CA LEU A 87 -40.24 -7.26 6.05
C LEU A 87 -41.41 -7.85 5.24
N GLN A 88 -41.20 -8.96 4.53
CA GLN A 88 -42.30 -9.67 3.86
C GLN A 88 -43.31 -10.24 4.85
N ASP A 89 -42.87 -10.81 5.96
CA ASP A 89 -43.75 -11.37 7.00
C ASP A 89 -44.56 -10.26 7.70
N ALA A 90 -43.93 -9.12 7.98
CA ALA A 90 -44.62 -7.93 8.48
C ALA A 90 -45.62 -7.36 7.47
N GLN A 91 -45.26 -7.33 6.18
CA GLN A 91 -46.15 -6.86 5.11
C GLN A 91 -47.31 -7.83 4.83
N ARG A 92 -47.10 -9.14 5.04
CA ARG A 92 -48.13 -10.19 4.94
C ARG A 92 -49.02 -10.29 6.18
N LYS A 93 -48.68 -9.61 7.28
CA LYS A 93 -49.60 -9.37 8.40
C LYS A 93 -50.32 -8.04 8.15
N PRO A 94 -51.43 -8.01 7.39
CA PRO A 94 -52.28 -6.82 7.39
C PRO A 94 -52.77 -6.60 8.82
N ALA A 95 -52.69 -5.35 9.28
CA ALA A 95 -53.59 -4.85 10.31
C ALA A 95 -55.03 -5.22 9.89
N GLY A 96 -55.61 -6.26 10.50
CA GLY A 96 -56.77 -6.91 9.88
C GLY A 96 -57.43 -8.01 10.68
N LYS A 97 -57.45 -7.88 12.01
CA LYS A 97 -58.56 -8.32 12.87
C LYS A 97 -58.52 -7.50 14.16
N VAL A 98 -58.70 -6.19 13.99
CA VAL A 98 -59.28 -5.34 15.03
C VAL A 98 -60.76 -5.27 14.65
N GLY A 99 -61.58 -6.06 15.33
CA GLY A 99 -63.03 -5.92 15.21
C GLY A 99 -63.44 -4.58 15.83
N PRO A 100 -64.39 -3.84 15.24
CA PRO A 100 -64.96 -2.67 15.88
C PRO A 100 -65.96 -3.15 16.93
N ASP A 101 -65.49 -3.67 18.06
CA ASP A 101 -66.26 -3.85 19.30
C ASP A 101 -65.37 -4.53 20.33
N THR A 102 -64.59 -3.73 21.07
CA THR A 102 -64.20 -4.13 22.43
C THR A 102 -63.94 -2.86 23.25
N PRO A 103 -64.52 -2.73 24.44
CA PRO A 103 -64.56 -1.46 25.17
C PRO A 103 -63.17 -1.05 25.64
N VAL A 104 -62.90 0.25 25.55
CA VAL A 104 -61.84 0.93 26.29
C VAL A 104 -62.09 0.78 27.79
N GLU A 105 -61.55 -0.27 28.41
CA GLU A 105 -61.47 -0.37 29.87
C GLU A 105 -60.13 0.20 30.34
N SER A 106 -60.25 1.42 30.87
CA SER A 106 -59.22 2.18 31.56
C SER A 106 -58.83 1.45 32.84
N VAL A 107 -57.58 0.95 32.93
CA VAL A 107 -56.96 0.65 34.22
C VAL A 107 -55.58 1.31 34.29
N ALA A 108 -55.47 2.10 35.34
CA ALA A 108 -54.41 3.02 35.73
C ALA A 108 -53.03 2.36 35.96
N PRO A 109 -51.96 3.17 36.13
CA PRO A 109 -50.56 2.71 36.17
C PRO A 109 -50.06 2.34 37.57
N ALA A 110 -48.89 1.67 37.60
CA ALA A 110 -47.92 1.46 38.71
C ALA A 110 -47.94 0.05 39.35
N PRO A 111 -46.84 -0.43 40.00
CA PRO A 111 -45.60 0.27 40.34
C PRO A 111 -44.27 -0.43 39.95
N VAL A 112 -43.27 0.41 39.78
CA VAL A 112 -41.83 0.13 39.86
C VAL A 112 -41.47 -0.70 41.11
N LYS A 113 -40.70 -1.77 40.94
CA LYS A 113 -39.86 -2.34 42.00
C LYS A 113 -38.40 -1.99 41.74
N ALA A 114 -37.91 -1.05 42.55
CA ALA A 114 -36.52 -0.65 42.72
C ALA A 114 -35.70 -1.82 43.31
N ALA A 115 -34.56 -2.21 42.71
CA ALA A 115 -33.17 -1.77 43.01
C ALA A 115 -32.42 -2.82 43.87
N PRO A 116 -31.10 -2.70 44.18
CA PRO A 116 -29.97 -1.96 43.57
C PRO A 116 -28.67 -2.82 43.40
N VAL A 117 -27.74 -2.49 42.50
CA VAL A 117 -26.31 -2.42 42.89
C VAL A 117 -25.44 -1.63 41.91
N VAL A 118 -24.61 -0.79 42.52
CA VAL A 118 -23.61 0.15 42.03
C VAL A 118 -22.35 -0.56 41.52
N ALA A 119 -21.81 -0.15 40.36
CA ALA A 119 -20.37 -0.07 40.09
C ALA A 119 -20.14 0.78 38.81
N LYS A 120 -19.94 2.09 38.96
CA LYS A 120 -18.64 2.77 38.98
C LYS A 120 -18.05 3.00 37.57
N ILE A 121 -18.41 4.15 37.02
CA ILE A 121 -17.63 4.87 35.99
C ILE A 121 -16.28 5.28 36.60
N PRO A 122 -15.18 5.18 35.81
CA PRO A 122 -14.20 6.27 35.86
C PRO A 122 -13.82 6.75 34.45
N ALA A 123 -13.98 8.06 34.24
CA ALA A 123 -13.09 8.87 33.40
C ALA A 123 -12.22 9.73 34.35
N PRO A 124 -11.18 10.50 33.95
CA PRO A 124 -10.55 10.70 32.63
C PRO A 124 -8.98 10.76 32.65
N ALA A 125 -8.41 11.02 31.46
CA ALA A 125 -7.11 11.68 31.15
C ALA A 125 -5.79 10.88 31.14
N THR A 126 -5.17 10.75 29.95
CA THR A 126 -3.92 11.46 29.54
C THR A 126 -3.54 11.11 28.09
N SER A 127 -3.36 12.14 27.24
CA SER A 127 -2.60 12.13 25.96
C SER A 127 -1.09 11.85 26.21
N PRO A 128 -0.19 11.53 25.23
CA PRO A 128 -0.12 12.11 23.87
C PRO A 128 0.45 11.23 22.72
N SER A 129 0.40 11.83 21.51
CA SER A 129 1.29 11.62 20.34
C SER A 129 0.94 10.50 19.32
N GLY A 130 0.89 10.89 18.04
CA GLY A 130 0.58 10.05 16.86
C GLY A 130 1.76 9.21 16.32
N PRO A 131 1.82 8.82 15.02
CA PRO A 131 1.18 9.45 13.87
C PRO A 131 0.42 8.54 12.86
N VAL A 132 -0.70 9.10 12.38
CA VAL A 132 -1.26 9.11 11.01
C VAL A 132 -1.46 7.82 10.20
N THR A 133 -2.69 7.31 10.28
CA THR A 133 -3.36 6.52 9.24
C THR A 133 -3.88 7.44 8.12
N PRO A 134 -3.61 7.21 6.83
CA PRO A 134 -4.35 7.92 5.78
C PRO A 134 -5.76 7.32 5.65
N LYS A 135 -6.74 8.10 6.09
CA LYS A 135 -8.18 7.89 5.94
C LYS A 135 -8.54 8.06 4.46
N ILE A 136 -9.09 7.02 3.83
CA ILE A 136 -9.72 7.12 2.51
C ILE A 136 -11.07 7.84 2.72
N PRO A 137 -11.33 9.02 2.11
CA PRO A 137 -12.65 9.61 2.12
C PRO A 137 -13.44 9.06 0.93
N VAL A 138 -14.43 8.24 1.25
CA VAL A 138 -15.59 8.01 0.38
C VAL A 138 -16.48 9.22 0.55
N GLY A 139 -16.60 10.01 -0.50
CA GLY A 139 -17.47 11.19 -0.53
C GLY A 139 -17.08 12.03 -1.73
N SER A 140 -17.99 12.18 -2.69
CA SER A 140 -17.94 13.30 -3.62
C SER A 140 -18.14 14.59 -2.82
N PRO A 141 -17.18 15.52 -2.78
CA PRO A 141 -17.53 16.92 -2.77
C PRO A 141 -17.70 17.34 -4.23
N THR A 142 -18.67 18.19 -4.52
CA THR A 142 -18.67 19.05 -5.69
C THR A 142 -17.32 19.75 -5.77
N ALA A 143 -16.40 19.18 -6.54
CA ALA A 143 -15.05 19.68 -6.66
C ALA A 143 -15.12 20.88 -7.59
N SER A 144 -14.80 22.05 -7.05
CA SER A 144 -14.36 23.17 -7.87
C SER A 144 -13.38 22.63 -8.92
N THR A 145 -13.69 22.83 -10.20
CA THR A 145 -12.86 22.40 -11.35
C THR A 145 -11.51 23.12 -11.38
N THR A 146 -11.34 24.14 -10.53
CA THR A 146 -10.13 24.92 -10.39
C THR A 146 -9.12 24.18 -9.50
N PRO A 147 -7.91 23.90 -10.01
CA PRO A 147 -6.86 23.24 -9.24
C PRO A 147 -6.31 24.19 -8.18
N ASP A 148 -6.38 23.76 -6.92
CA ASP A 148 -5.99 24.56 -5.75
C ASP A 148 -4.92 23.86 -4.91
N ALA A 149 -4.21 24.61 -4.07
CA ALA A 149 -3.12 24.13 -3.20
C ALA A 149 -3.54 22.99 -2.25
N THR A 150 -4.84 22.84 -1.99
CA THR A 150 -5.43 21.73 -1.22
C THR A 150 -5.39 20.38 -1.96
N TRP A 151 -5.16 20.36 -3.27
CA TRP A 151 -5.13 19.11 -4.04
C TRP A 151 -3.87 18.27 -3.79
N THR A 152 -4.03 16.96 -3.83
CA THR A 152 -2.92 16.01 -3.77
C THR A 152 -2.21 15.92 -5.11
N ILE A 153 -0.90 15.60 -5.10
CA ILE A 153 -0.09 15.42 -6.32
C ILE A 153 -0.73 14.39 -7.26
N THR A 154 -1.31 13.32 -6.71
CA THR A 154 -2.02 12.28 -7.47
C THR A 154 -3.20 12.85 -8.24
N ARG A 155 -4.02 13.71 -7.60
CA ARG A 155 -5.17 14.36 -8.24
C ARG A 155 -4.72 15.36 -9.29
N LEU A 156 -3.69 16.16 -9.01
CA LEU A 156 -3.11 17.10 -9.96
C LEU A 156 -2.53 16.40 -11.20
N ARG A 157 -1.82 15.28 -11.03
CA ARG A 157 -1.34 14.47 -12.16
C ARG A 157 -2.48 13.82 -12.95
N ALA A 158 -3.59 13.46 -12.29
CA ALA A 158 -4.76 12.95 -13.01
C ALA A 158 -5.35 14.02 -13.93
N VAL A 159 -5.57 15.23 -13.42
CA VAL A 159 -6.09 16.34 -14.23
C VAL A 159 -5.08 16.79 -15.30
N ALA A 160 -3.78 16.75 -15.01
CA ALA A 160 -2.73 17.01 -15.99
C ALA A 160 -2.70 16.00 -17.15
N ARG A 161 -3.09 14.74 -16.92
CA ARG A 161 -3.27 13.75 -17.99
C ARG A 161 -4.48 14.08 -18.86
N GLU A 162 -5.60 14.46 -18.24
CA GLU A 162 -6.82 14.87 -18.94
C GLU A 162 -6.58 16.10 -19.81
N ARG A 163 -5.78 17.06 -19.32
CA ARG A 163 -5.35 18.26 -20.05
C ARG A 163 -4.11 18.07 -20.94
N LYS A 164 -3.58 16.84 -21.06
CA LYS A 164 -2.41 16.49 -21.89
C LYS A 164 -1.16 17.35 -21.63
N VAL A 165 -0.89 17.71 -20.38
CA VAL A 165 0.30 18.48 -20.00
C VAL A 165 1.57 17.64 -20.19
N VAL A 166 2.47 18.05 -21.08
CA VAL A 166 3.72 17.32 -21.37
C VAL A 166 4.60 17.26 -20.12
N GLY A 167 5.14 16.07 -19.83
CA GLY A 167 6.08 15.87 -18.72
C GLY A 167 5.46 15.96 -17.32
N TYR A 168 4.13 15.90 -17.16
CA TYR A 168 3.42 16.02 -15.87
C TYR A 168 3.95 15.10 -14.76
N SER A 169 4.53 13.94 -15.10
CA SER A 169 5.08 12.98 -14.13
C SER A 169 6.30 13.51 -13.38
N ARG A 170 7.11 14.37 -14.04
CA ARG A 170 8.34 14.94 -13.47
C ARG A 170 8.09 16.25 -12.72
N LYS A 171 6.91 16.85 -12.91
CA LYS A 171 6.57 18.14 -12.32
C LYS A 171 6.28 18.03 -10.82
N SER A 172 6.74 19.03 -10.06
CA SER A 172 6.47 19.18 -8.63
C SER A 172 5.00 19.61 -8.38
N LYS A 173 4.53 19.58 -7.12
CA LYS A 173 3.15 19.99 -6.79
C LYS A 173 2.87 21.44 -7.24
N ALA A 174 3.82 22.33 -7.00
CA ALA A 174 3.70 23.74 -7.37
C ALA A 174 3.66 23.92 -8.90
N GLU A 175 4.55 23.25 -9.62
CA GLU A 175 4.59 23.28 -11.10
C GLU A 175 3.32 22.68 -11.73
N LEU A 176 2.73 21.66 -11.09
CA LEU A 176 1.46 21.08 -11.55
C LEU A 176 0.29 22.02 -11.30
N LEU A 177 0.28 22.77 -10.19
CA LEU A 177 -0.76 23.77 -9.93
C LEU A 177 -0.65 24.92 -10.93
N ASP A 178 0.56 25.39 -11.19
CA ASP A 178 0.81 26.47 -12.14
C ASP A 178 0.42 26.08 -13.57
N ALA A 179 0.80 24.86 -14.01
CA ALA A 179 0.45 24.34 -15.33
C ALA A 179 -1.04 23.99 -15.52
N LEU A 180 -1.85 24.04 -14.47
CA LEU A 180 -3.28 23.70 -14.50
C LEU A 180 -4.20 24.88 -14.19
N LYS A 181 -3.67 26.04 -13.81
CA LYS A 181 -4.42 27.30 -13.80
C LYS A 181 -4.83 27.65 -15.22
#